data_AF-A0A059FE09-F1
#
_entry.id   AF-A0A059FE09-F1
#
_cell.length_a   1.000
_cell.length_b   1.000
_cell.length_c   1.000
_cell.angle_alpha   90.00
_cell.angle_beta   90.00
_cell.angle_gamma   90.00
#
_symmetry.space_group_name_H-M   'P 1'
#
loop_
_entity.id
_entity.type
_entity.pdbx_description
1 polymer ?
#
loop_
_entity_poly.entity_id
_entity_poly.type
_entity_poly.pdbx_seq_one_letter_code
_entity_poly.pdbx_strand_id
1 'polypeptide(L)'
;MITTPRLPREDFANYSPLAELFQRQALSRHSTFVPDWTLSPFRDALFDIFNVQNGMFEFAQMPWEHVRKSIKLRCAKYPNSEQLNVGVAEGAWNWAQENMAIGKAHDAEAVPLGGGWFLNYWHGFYVVIDGEVLLPFFDARKGASRVSLEGAKLICSINSHYIARGRFRHATPVVVQFPERRGQRKAKVIRFDKSELMRRDSFEPMLLRTAEMWREIVQSRGPGVAREDPRQSGFGF
;
A
#
# COMPACT_ATOMS: atom_id res chain seq x y z
N MET A 1 -3.42 12.31 25.87
CA MET A 1 -3.31 12.95 24.53
C MET A 1 -4.10 12.11 23.55
N ILE A 2 -5.11 12.66 22.86
CA ILE A 2 -5.93 11.89 21.92
C ILE A 2 -5.21 11.79 20.58
N THR A 3 -4.79 10.58 20.20
CA THR A 3 -4.26 10.30 18.87
C THR A 3 -5.40 10.27 17.86
N THR A 4 -5.32 11.10 16.82
CA THR A 4 -6.25 11.02 15.68
C THR A 4 -6.03 9.67 14.97
N PRO A 5 -7.01 8.74 14.91
CA PRO A 5 -6.89 7.53 14.11
C PRO A 5 -6.44 7.86 12.68
N ARG A 6 -5.34 7.24 12.25
CA ARG A 6 -4.79 7.47 10.92
C ARG A 6 -5.63 6.74 9.87
N LEU A 7 -6.01 7.47 8.83
CA LEU A 7 -6.61 6.91 7.62
C LEU A 7 -5.60 5.93 6.98
N PRO A 8 -6.01 4.73 6.53
CA PRO A 8 -5.08 3.80 5.91
C PRO A 8 -4.48 4.35 4.62
N ARG A 9 -3.24 3.95 4.30
CA ARG A 9 -2.45 4.49 3.18
C ARG A 9 -3.18 4.41 1.83
N GLU A 10 -3.86 3.30 1.57
CA GLU A 10 -4.58 3.06 0.31
C GLU A 10 -5.85 3.95 0.20
N ASP A 11 -6.56 4.18 1.31
CA ASP A 11 -7.74 5.05 1.34
C ASP A 11 -7.35 6.53 1.25
N PHE A 12 -6.24 6.91 1.89
CA PHE A 12 -5.65 8.26 1.74
C PHE A 12 -5.27 8.55 0.29
N ALA A 13 -4.66 7.58 -0.41
CA ALA A 13 -4.37 7.68 -1.83
C ALA A 13 -5.64 7.77 -2.69
N ASN A 14 -6.70 7.01 -2.34
CA ASN A 14 -7.96 7.03 -3.07
C ASN A 14 -8.76 8.34 -2.91
N TYR A 15 -8.71 8.97 -1.73
CA TYR A 15 -9.50 10.17 -1.44
C TYR A 15 -8.78 11.48 -1.77
N SER A 16 -7.44 11.50 -1.77
CA SER A 16 -6.64 12.69 -2.08
C SER A 16 -6.91 13.31 -3.46
N PRO A 17 -6.96 12.57 -4.59
CA PRO A 17 -7.17 13.16 -5.92
C PRO A 17 -8.63 13.55 -6.19
N LEU A 18 -9.57 13.26 -5.28
CA LEU A 18 -10.97 13.66 -5.45
C LEU A 18 -11.13 15.18 -5.36
N ALA A 19 -12.04 15.73 -6.17
CA ALA A 19 -12.49 17.10 -6.03
C ALA A 19 -13.16 17.32 -4.66
N GLU A 20 -13.02 18.53 -4.11
CA GLU A 20 -13.18 18.82 -2.68
C GLU A 20 -14.49 18.32 -2.06
N LEU A 21 -15.62 18.54 -2.73
CA LEU A 21 -16.93 18.10 -2.26
C LEU A 21 -17.00 16.56 -2.13
N PHE A 22 -16.51 15.83 -3.14
CA PHE A 22 -16.47 14.36 -3.13
C PHE A 22 -15.44 13.82 -2.13
N GLN A 23 -14.31 14.52 -1.96
CA GLN A 23 -13.32 14.20 -0.92
C GLN A 23 -13.93 14.28 0.48
N ARG A 24 -14.58 15.41 0.82
CA ARG A 24 -15.22 15.59 2.13
C ARG A 24 -16.34 14.58 2.35
N GLN A 25 -17.14 14.26 1.31
CA GLN A 25 -18.15 13.19 1.39
C GLN A 25 -17.54 11.80 1.62
N ALA A 26 -16.47 11.43 0.89
CA ALA A 26 -15.80 10.13 1.04
C ALA A 26 -15.21 9.96 2.45
N LEU A 27 -14.47 10.97 2.94
CA LEU A 27 -13.94 10.99 4.31
C LEU A 27 -15.04 10.94 5.38
N SER A 28 -16.17 11.64 5.17
CA SER A 28 -17.30 11.62 6.11
C SER A 28 -18.03 10.27 6.16
N ARG A 29 -17.98 9.51 5.06
CA ARG A 29 -18.54 8.15 4.96
C ARG A 29 -17.55 7.08 5.42
N HIS A 30 -16.24 7.30 5.31
CA HIS A 30 -15.20 6.32 5.70
C HIS A 30 -15.45 5.76 7.11
N SER A 31 -15.48 4.43 7.21
CA SER A 31 -15.75 3.72 8.46
C SER A 31 -14.49 3.63 9.32
N THR A 32 -14.66 3.82 10.62
CA THR A 32 -13.62 3.61 11.64
C THR A 32 -13.60 2.16 12.15
N PHE A 33 -14.41 1.27 11.58
CA PHE A 33 -14.43 -0.16 11.88
C PHE A 33 -13.07 -0.81 11.60
N VAL A 34 -12.54 -1.54 12.58
CA VAL A 34 -11.31 -2.33 12.45
C VAL A 34 -11.72 -3.79 12.19
N PRO A 35 -11.36 -4.38 11.04
CA PRO A 35 -11.70 -5.77 10.76
C PRO A 35 -11.00 -6.78 11.68
N ASP A 36 -11.62 -7.95 11.79
CA ASP A 36 -11.13 -9.15 12.48
C ASP A 36 -9.95 -9.85 11.76
N TRP A 37 -9.52 -9.30 10.63
CA TRP A 37 -8.41 -9.75 9.80
C TRP A 37 -7.45 -8.59 9.49
N THR A 38 -6.19 -8.93 9.17
CA THR A 38 -5.15 -7.95 8.85
C THR A 38 -4.34 -8.37 7.62
N LEU A 39 -3.61 -7.41 7.04
CA LEU A 39 -2.63 -7.61 5.96
C LEU A 39 -1.18 -7.41 6.42
N SER A 40 -0.94 -7.24 7.74
CA SER A 40 0.43 -7.14 8.28
C SER A 40 1.27 -8.39 7.99
N PRO A 41 0.80 -9.65 8.21
CA PRO A 41 1.61 -10.85 7.96
C PRO A 41 2.21 -10.95 6.55
N PHE A 42 1.51 -10.44 5.52
CA PHE A 42 2.03 -10.28 4.16
C PHE A 42 3.04 -9.13 4.07
N ARG A 43 2.71 -7.93 4.57
CA ARG A 43 3.58 -6.74 4.51
C ARG A 43 4.91 -6.98 5.22
N ASP A 44 4.87 -7.66 6.37
CA ASP A 44 6.02 -8.02 7.19
C ASP A 44 6.87 -9.14 6.54
N ALA A 45 6.28 -9.92 5.62
CA ALA A 45 6.94 -10.97 4.86
C ALA A 45 7.53 -10.48 3.52
N LEU A 46 7.39 -9.20 3.14
CA LEU A 46 7.86 -8.70 1.85
C LEU A 46 9.38 -8.88 1.64
N PHE A 47 10.17 -8.80 2.72
CA PHE A 47 11.60 -9.09 2.67
C PHE A 47 11.89 -10.57 2.37
N ASP A 48 11.11 -11.50 2.95
CA ASP A 48 11.18 -12.95 2.68
C ASP A 48 10.76 -13.25 1.22
N ILE A 49 9.67 -12.64 0.75
CA ILE A 49 9.06 -12.86 -0.57
C ILE A 49 9.98 -12.42 -1.71
N PHE A 50 10.53 -11.19 -1.60
CA PHE A 50 11.41 -10.60 -2.62
C PHE A 50 12.89 -10.92 -2.39
N ASN A 51 13.20 -11.80 -1.42
CA ASN A 51 14.56 -12.21 -1.07
C ASN A 51 15.50 -10.99 -0.96
N VAL A 52 15.13 -10.02 -0.13
CA VAL A 52 15.76 -8.69 -0.14
C VAL A 52 17.20 -8.77 0.36
N GLN A 53 18.14 -8.49 -0.54
CA GLN A 53 19.57 -8.60 -0.27
C GLN A 53 20.10 -7.38 0.51
N ASN A 54 20.91 -7.67 1.54
CA ASN A 54 21.66 -6.72 2.35
C ASN A 54 23.17 -6.97 2.15
N GLY A 55 23.81 -6.23 1.24
CA GLY A 55 25.27 -6.29 1.02
C GLY A 55 25.68 -6.58 -0.42
N MET A 56 26.85 -7.22 -0.58
CA MET A 56 27.49 -7.49 -1.87
C MET A 56 27.22 -8.89 -2.45
N PHE A 57 26.64 -9.80 -1.65
CA PHE A 57 26.33 -11.16 -2.07
C PHE A 57 24.87 -11.25 -2.51
N GLU A 58 24.60 -12.11 -3.50
CA GLU A 58 23.25 -12.42 -3.97
C GLU A 58 22.93 -13.88 -3.66
N PHE A 59 22.04 -14.11 -2.69
CA PHE A 59 21.58 -15.44 -2.30
C PHE A 59 20.44 -15.92 -3.20
N ALA A 60 20.37 -17.24 -3.43
CA ALA A 60 19.26 -17.87 -4.16
C ALA A 60 17.90 -17.58 -3.49
N GLN A 61 16.83 -17.48 -4.30
CA GLN A 61 15.51 -17.11 -3.80
C GLN A 61 14.96 -18.14 -2.81
N MET A 62 14.41 -17.65 -1.69
CA MET A 62 13.86 -18.48 -0.62
C MET A 62 12.71 -19.35 -1.14
N PRO A 63 12.74 -20.69 -1.01
CA PRO A 63 11.67 -21.57 -1.48
C PRO A 63 10.30 -21.21 -0.89
N TRP A 64 9.24 -21.27 -1.71
CA TRP A 64 7.88 -20.88 -1.33
C TRP A 64 7.42 -21.46 0.01
N GLU A 65 7.73 -22.74 0.29
CA GLU A 65 7.34 -23.38 1.56
C GLU A 65 7.90 -22.69 2.82
N HIS A 66 9.11 -22.12 2.76
CA HIS A 66 9.66 -21.36 3.88
C HIS A 66 8.93 -20.03 4.06
N VAL A 67 8.68 -19.30 2.96
CA VAL A 67 7.93 -18.04 2.96
C VAL A 67 6.49 -18.28 3.46
N ARG A 68 5.82 -19.31 2.95
CA ARG A 68 4.48 -19.77 3.34
C ARG A 68 4.41 -20.11 4.83
N LYS A 69 5.37 -20.88 5.35
CA LYS A 69 5.47 -21.20 6.79
C LYS A 69 5.70 -19.94 7.63
N SER A 70 6.58 -19.05 7.20
CA SER A 70 6.87 -17.76 7.86
C SER A 70 5.61 -16.89 7.98
N ILE A 71 4.81 -16.80 6.91
CA ILE A 71 3.53 -16.07 6.91
C ILE A 71 2.48 -16.73 7.81
N LYS A 72 2.33 -18.07 7.76
CA LYS A 72 1.39 -18.80 8.63
C LYS A 72 1.69 -18.56 10.11
N LEU A 73 2.97 -18.56 10.51
CA LEU A 73 3.41 -18.23 11.86
C LEU A 73 3.04 -16.79 12.26
N ARG A 74 3.23 -15.81 11.36
CA ARG A 74 2.78 -14.41 11.57
C ARG A 74 1.24 -14.31 11.65
N CYS A 75 0.49 -15.17 10.95
CA CYS A 75 -0.97 -15.24 10.99
C CYS A 75 -1.55 -15.92 12.25
N ALA A 76 -0.74 -16.58 13.08
CA ALA A 76 -1.23 -17.32 14.25
C ALA A 76 -1.97 -16.44 15.29
N LYS A 77 -1.71 -15.12 15.29
CA LYS A 77 -2.43 -14.12 16.12
C LYS A 77 -3.73 -13.59 15.48
N TYR A 78 -4.01 -13.96 14.23
CA TYR A 78 -5.11 -13.43 13.42
C TYR A 78 -5.70 -14.53 12.52
N PRO A 79 -6.41 -15.56 13.06
CA PRO A 79 -6.80 -16.75 12.29
C PRO A 79 -7.52 -16.46 10.96
N ASN A 80 -8.44 -15.50 10.96
CA ASN A 80 -9.22 -15.09 9.78
C ASN A 80 -8.39 -14.38 8.69
N SER A 81 -7.08 -14.18 8.93
CA SER A 81 -6.14 -13.55 8.00
C SER A 81 -5.33 -14.55 7.17
N GLU A 82 -5.26 -15.83 7.52
CA GLU A 82 -4.28 -16.75 6.92
C GLU A 82 -4.48 -16.90 5.41
N GLN A 83 -5.67 -17.29 4.96
CA GLN A 83 -5.98 -17.47 3.53
C GLN A 83 -5.73 -16.19 2.72
N LEU A 84 -6.06 -15.03 3.30
CA LEU A 84 -5.85 -13.73 2.67
C LEU A 84 -4.37 -13.43 2.46
N ASN A 85 -3.53 -13.63 3.49
CA ASN A 85 -2.11 -13.28 3.47
C ASN A 85 -1.28 -14.32 2.69
N VAL A 86 -1.56 -15.61 2.85
CA VAL A 86 -0.89 -16.66 2.07
C VAL A 86 -1.20 -16.51 0.60
N GLY A 87 -2.47 -16.33 0.20
CA GLY A 87 -2.84 -16.18 -1.20
C GLY A 87 -2.20 -14.96 -1.86
N VAL A 88 -2.16 -13.80 -1.19
CA VAL A 88 -1.51 -12.61 -1.78
C VAL A 88 0.02 -12.71 -1.81
N ALA A 89 0.63 -13.36 -0.82
CA ALA A 89 2.06 -13.64 -0.84
C ALA A 89 2.46 -14.64 -1.92
N GLU A 90 1.62 -15.66 -2.19
CA GLU A 90 1.82 -16.59 -3.30
C GLU A 90 1.81 -15.86 -4.64
N GLY A 91 0.85 -14.94 -4.83
CA GLY A 91 0.82 -14.03 -5.98
C GLY A 91 2.04 -13.12 -6.10
N ALA A 92 2.65 -12.74 -4.98
CA ALA A 92 3.84 -11.89 -4.93
C ALA A 92 5.15 -12.67 -5.17
N TRP A 93 5.29 -13.90 -4.64
CA TRP A 93 6.38 -14.80 -4.99
C TRP A 93 6.25 -15.17 -6.47
N ASN A 94 5.10 -15.68 -6.93
CA ASN A 94 4.90 -16.03 -8.34
C ASN A 94 5.27 -14.87 -9.28
N TRP A 95 4.92 -13.62 -8.96
CA TRP A 95 5.39 -12.48 -9.73
C TRP A 95 6.92 -12.30 -9.68
N ALA A 96 7.55 -12.39 -8.51
CA ALA A 96 9.00 -12.32 -8.38
C ALA A 96 9.72 -13.45 -9.15
N GLN A 97 9.24 -14.70 -9.04
CA GLN A 97 9.82 -15.89 -9.67
C GLN A 97 9.57 -15.92 -11.18
N GLU A 98 8.43 -15.40 -11.67
CA GLU A 98 8.15 -15.21 -13.11
C GLU A 98 9.02 -14.12 -13.76
N ASN A 99 9.55 -13.16 -12.99
CA ASN A 99 10.26 -11.97 -13.49
C ASN A 99 11.72 -11.90 -13.00
N MET A 100 12.26 -12.98 -12.43
CA MET A 100 13.63 -13.07 -11.85
C MET A 100 13.97 -11.88 -10.91
N ALA A 101 12.99 -11.46 -10.11
CA ALA A 101 13.00 -10.15 -9.44
C ALA A 101 13.93 -10.12 -8.21
N ILE A 102 14.95 -9.27 -8.25
CA ILE A 102 15.95 -9.14 -7.18
C ILE A 102 15.57 -7.98 -6.25
N GLY A 103 15.17 -8.28 -5.01
CA GLY A 103 15.00 -7.26 -3.97
C GLY A 103 16.35 -6.76 -3.45
N LYS A 104 16.54 -5.44 -3.37
CA LYS A 104 17.74 -4.80 -2.80
C LYS A 104 17.37 -3.73 -1.79
N ALA A 105 17.97 -3.79 -0.60
CA ALA A 105 17.60 -2.93 0.52
C ALA A 105 17.88 -1.44 0.27
N HIS A 106 17.03 -0.59 0.84
CA HIS A 106 17.15 0.87 0.82
C HIS A 106 16.28 1.50 1.90
N ASP A 107 16.93 2.13 2.90
CA ASP A 107 16.24 2.97 3.86
C ASP A 107 15.87 4.33 3.26
N ALA A 108 14.59 4.71 3.38
CA ALA A 108 14.07 6.00 2.95
C ALA A 108 13.04 6.51 3.98
N GLU A 109 13.33 7.67 4.56
CA GLU A 109 12.55 8.27 5.64
C GLU A 109 11.14 8.70 5.19
N ALA A 110 10.15 8.52 6.07
CA ALA A 110 8.77 8.94 5.81
C ALA A 110 8.65 10.48 5.72
N VAL A 111 8.02 10.97 4.65
CA VAL A 111 7.87 12.41 4.38
C VAL A 111 6.87 13.03 5.35
N PRO A 112 7.22 14.07 6.13
CA PRO A 112 6.26 14.76 6.97
C PRO A 112 5.27 15.60 6.13
N LEU A 113 3.98 15.51 6.43
CA LEU A 113 2.92 16.33 5.84
C LEU A 113 2.42 17.44 6.81
N GLY A 114 3.18 17.70 7.88
CA GLY A 114 2.72 18.56 8.98
C GLY A 114 1.67 17.89 9.87
N GLY A 115 1.25 18.57 10.94
CA GLY A 115 0.15 18.11 11.81
C GLY A 115 0.31 16.72 12.46
N GLY A 116 1.53 16.17 12.53
CA GLY A 116 1.79 14.80 13.00
C GLY A 116 1.54 13.69 11.95
N TRP A 117 1.27 14.07 10.70
CA TRP A 117 1.11 13.15 9.57
C TRP A 117 2.44 12.90 8.87
N PHE A 118 2.64 11.63 8.50
CA PHE A 118 3.81 11.16 7.78
C PHE A 118 3.34 10.27 6.63
N LEU A 119 3.93 10.45 5.47
CA LEU A 119 3.62 9.74 4.24
C LEU A 119 4.76 8.80 3.88
N ASN A 120 4.43 7.55 3.61
CA ASN A 120 5.38 6.56 3.11
C ASN A 120 4.61 5.64 2.15
N TYR A 121 4.95 5.69 0.87
CA TYR A 121 4.39 4.85 -0.20
C TYR A 121 5.44 3.94 -0.84
N TRP A 122 6.53 3.67 -0.12
CA TRP A 122 7.62 2.78 -0.50
C TRP A 122 7.78 1.70 0.59
N HIS A 123 8.84 0.92 0.47
CA HIS A 123 9.28 -0.07 1.44
C HIS A 123 10.78 0.16 1.73
N GLY A 124 11.37 -0.56 2.69
CA GLY A 124 12.81 -0.53 2.97
C GLY A 124 13.67 -1.22 1.90
N PHE A 125 13.17 -1.33 0.67
CA PHE A 125 13.80 -1.98 -0.47
C PHE A 125 13.22 -1.49 -1.79
N TYR A 126 13.97 -1.68 -2.86
CA TYR A 126 13.52 -1.60 -4.25
C TYR A 126 13.68 -2.97 -4.91
N VAL A 127 13.07 -3.15 -6.08
CA VAL A 127 13.14 -4.40 -6.85
C VAL A 127 13.83 -4.13 -8.18
N VAL A 128 14.65 -5.07 -8.66
CA VAL A 128 15.24 -5.04 -10.01
C VAL A 128 14.65 -6.18 -10.84
N ILE A 129 14.12 -5.85 -12.02
CA ILE A 129 13.62 -6.79 -13.03
C ILE A 129 14.19 -6.35 -14.38
N ASP A 130 14.84 -7.25 -15.12
CA ASP A 130 15.46 -6.98 -16.43
C ASP A 130 16.38 -5.73 -16.48
N GLY A 131 16.98 -5.38 -15.34
CA GLY A 131 17.78 -4.17 -15.14
C GLY A 131 16.99 -2.89 -14.85
N GLU A 132 15.66 -2.89 -15.00
CA GLU A 132 14.78 -1.81 -14.55
C GLU A 132 14.71 -1.79 -13.01
N VAL A 133 14.94 -0.62 -12.41
CA VAL A 133 14.76 -0.40 -10.98
C VAL A 133 13.31 -0.01 -10.71
N LEU A 134 12.55 -0.87 -10.04
CA LEU A 134 11.17 -0.63 -9.65
C LEU A 134 11.05 -0.16 -8.20
N LEU A 135 10.16 0.79 -7.96
CA LEU A 135 9.72 1.23 -6.63
C LEU A 135 8.26 0.77 -6.42
N PRO A 136 8.04 -0.48 -5.99
CA PRO A 136 6.69 -1.03 -5.85
C PRO A 136 5.98 -0.56 -4.58
N PHE A 137 4.69 -0.27 -4.71
CA PHE A 137 3.74 -0.25 -3.60
C PHE A 137 2.79 -1.44 -3.72
N PHE A 138 2.76 -2.32 -2.71
CA PHE A 138 1.97 -3.55 -2.75
C PHE A 138 0.56 -3.37 -2.16
N ASP A 139 -0.45 -3.29 -3.04
CA ASP A 139 -1.87 -3.25 -2.67
C ASP A 139 -2.46 -4.66 -2.62
N ALA A 140 -2.49 -5.20 -1.40
CA ALA A 140 -2.97 -6.54 -1.10
C ALA A 140 -4.49 -6.64 -0.86
N ARG A 141 -5.29 -5.59 -1.11
CA ARG A 141 -6.72 -5.57 -0.79
C ARG A 141 -7.59 -6.38 -1.77
N LYS A 142 -8.91 -6.37 -1.55
CA LYS A 142 -9.93 -7.05 -2.39
C LYS A 142 -11.00 -6.05 -2.86
N GLY A 143 -11.70 -6.37 -3.94
CA GLY A 143 -12.87 -5.62 -4.40
C GLY A 143 -12.64 -4.12 -4.59
N ALA A 144 -13.58 -3.31 -4.09
CA ALA A 144 -13.57 -1.85 -4.21
C ALA A 144 -12.66 -1.12 -3.20
N SER A 145 -12.11 -1.80 -2.19
CA SER A 145 -11.23 -1.15 -1.18
C SER A 145 -9.77 -1.02 -1.64
N ARG A 146 -9.41 -1.62 -2.78
CA ARG A 146 -8.12 -1.45 -3.46
C ARG A 146 -7.84 0.00 -3.86
N VAL A 147 -6.59 0.29 -4.17
CA VAL A 147 -6.16 1.56 -4.78
C VAL A 147 -6.83 1.73 -6.16
N SER A 148 -7.38 2.92 -6.43
CA SER A 148 -8.00 3.30 -7.70
C SER A 148 -6.93 3.68 -8.73
N LEU A 149 -7.30 3.95 -9.99
CA LEU A 149 -6.31 4.38 -10.99
C LEU A 149 -5.67 5.73 -10.60
N GLU A 150 -6.48 6.71 -10.18
CA GLU A 150 -5.97 8.01 -9.71
C GLU A 150 -5.20 7.89 -8.38
N GLY A 151 -5.61 6.99 -7.48
CA GLY A 151 -4.85 6.70 -6.26
C GLY A 151 -3.48 6.08 -6.57
N ALA A 152 -3.41 5.21 -7.57
CA ALA A 152 -2.15 4.63 -8.03
C ALA A 152 -1.27 5.67 -8.72
N LYS A 153 -1.87 6.54 -9.55
CA LYS A 153 -1.20 7.66 -10.22
C LYS A 153 -0.58 8.62 -9.20
N LEU A 154 -1.32 8.95 -8.15
CA LEU A 154 -0.82 9.74 -7.01
C LEU A 154 0.34 9.04 -6.29
N ILE A 155 0.21 7.75 -5.94
CA ILE A 155 1.27 6.96 -5.32
C ILE A 155 2.55 6.95 -6.17
N CYS A 156 2.42 6.75 -7.48
CA CYS A 156 3.55 6.77 -8.40
C CYS A 156 4.17 8.18 -8.53
N SER A 157 3.36 9.23 -8.51
CA SER A 157 3.82 10.63 -8.56
C SER A 157 4.64 11.02 -7.31
N ILE A 158 4.16 10.62 -6.12
CA ILE A 158 4.85 10.85 -4.85
C ILE A 158 6.19 10.12 -4.82
N ASN A 159 6.20 8.82 -5.18
CA ASN A 159 7.44 8.04 -5.27
C ASN A 159 8.42 8.62 -6.30
N SER A 160 7.93 9.10 -7.44
CA SER A 160 8.76 9.75 -8.46
C SER A 160 9.42 11.03 -7.95
N HIS A 161 8.69 11.84 -7.17
CA HIS A 161 9.24 13.08 -6.62
C HIS A 161 10.21 12.82 -5.44
N TYR A 162 9.83 11.97 -4.50
CA TYR A 162 10.52 11.83 -3.22
C TYR A 162 11.60 10.75 -3.20
N ILE A 163 11.50 9.72 -4.05
CA ILE A 163 12.44 8.59 -4.08
C ILE A 163 13.23 8.53 -5.40
N ALA A 164 12.59 8.73 -6.56
CA ALA A 164 13.22 8.59 -7.88
C ALA A 164 14.14 9.78 -8.29
N ARG A 165 15.13 10.08 -7.43
CA ARG A 165 16.11 11.16 -7.55
C ARG A 165 17.53 10.67 -7.26
N GLY A 166 18.54 11.41 -7.69
CA GLY A 166 19.95 11.04 -7.50
C GLY A 166 20.28 9.68 -8.12
N ARG A 167 20.67 8.69 -7.30
CA ARG A 167 20.92 7.31 -7.75
C ARG A 167 19.69 6.62 -8.34
N PHE A 168 18.49 7.02 -7.93
CA PHE A 168 17.20 6.47 -8.39
C PHE A 168 16.52 7.32 -9.48
N ARG A 169 17.22 8.26 -10.14
CA ARG A 169 16.65 9.14 -11.19
C ARG A 169 15.98 8.42 -12.38
N HIS A 170 16.25 7.12 -12.53
CA HIS A 170 15.69 6.24 -13.57
C HIS A 170 14.82 5.11 -12.98
N ALA A 171 14.46 5.19 -11.70
CA ALA A 171 13.60 4.19 -11.06
C ALA A 171 12.13 4.45 -11.39
N THR A 172 11.39 3.39 -11.72
CA THR A 172 9.98 3.42 -12.12
C THR A 172 9.08 3.10 -10.92
N PRO A 173 8.26 4.05 -10.44
CA PRO A 173 7.23 3.76 -9.44
C PRO A 173 6.10 2.92 -10.02
N VAL A 174 5.70 1.88 -9.28
CA VAL A 174 4.60 0.99 -9.68
C VAL A 174 3.69 0.66 -8.51
N VAL A 175 2.40 0.47 -8.78
CA VAL A 175 1.46 -0.14 -7.82
C VAL A 175 1.22 -1.59 -8.24
N VAL A 176 1.58 -2.54 -7.38
CA VAL A 176 1.36 -3.96 -7.62
C VAL A 176 0.09 -4.37 -6.87
N GLN A 177 -0.99 -4.59 -7.62
CA GLN A 177 -2.25 -5.08 -7.08
C GLN A 177 -2.34 -6.60 -7.24
N PHE A 178 -3.14 -7.24 -6.40
CA PHE A 178 -3.38 -8.69 -6.48
C PHE A 178 -4.87 -8.98 -6.68
N PRO A 179 -5.45 -8.75 -7.88
CA PRO A 179 -6.82 -9.17 -8.17
C PRO A 179 -6.99 -10.69 -7.99
N GLU A 180 -8.15 -11.08 -7.47
CA GLU A 180 -8.54 -12.48 -7.29
C GLU A 180 -9.33 -12.97 -8.50
N ARG A 181 -8.97 -14.14 -9.04
CA ARG A 181 -9.66 -14.81 -10.14
C ARG A 181 -9.60 -16.32 -9.91
N ARG A 182 -10.76 -16.98 -9.89
CA ARG A 182 -10.88 -18.44 -9.65
C ARG A 182 -10.12 -18.92 -8.39
N GLY A 183 -10.21 -18.16 -7.30
CA GLY A 183 -9.52 -18.44 -6.02
C GLY A 183 -8.02 -18.09 -5.99
N GLN A 184 -7.39 -17.83 -7.14
CA GLN A 184 -5.98 -17.44 -7.22
C GLN A 184 -5.82 -15.92 -7.19
N ARG A 185 -4.68 -15.45 -6.64
CA ARG A 185 -4.29 -14.05 -6.56
C ARG A 185 -3.09 -13.85 -7.47
N LYS A 186 -3.26 -13.29 -8.67
CA LYS A 186 -2.11 -12.98 -9.56
C LYS A 186 -1.80 -11.48 -9.51
N ALA A 187 -0.52 -11.13 -9.51
CA ALA A 187 -0.08 -9.75 -9.59
C ALA A 187 -0.57 -9.06 -10.86
N LYS A 188 -0.98 -7.81 -10.72
CA LYS A 188 -1.20 -6.83 -11.78
C LYS A 188 -0.37 -5.60 -11.44
N VAL A 189 0.68 -5.37 -12.23
CA VAL A 189 1.47 -4.14 -12.14
C VAL A 189 0.69 -3.00 -12.80
N ILE A 190 0.59 -1.87 -12.12
CA ILE A 190 0.13 -0.59 -12.65
C ILE A 190 1.35 0.34 -12.66
N ARG A 191 1.72 0.81 -13.84
CA ARG A 191 2.76 1.82 -14.08
C ARG A 191 2.17 2.94 -14.94
N PHE A 192 2.80 4.11 -14.92
CA PHE A 192 2.37 5.31 -15.66
C PHE A 192 3.59 5.91 -16.36
N ASP A 193 3.38 6.57 -17.49
CA ASP A 193 4.44 7.32 -18.15
C ASP A 193 4.80 8.58 -17.35
N LYS A 194 6.06 9.01 -17.45
CA LYS A 194 6.56 10.19 -16.72
C LYS A 194 5.83 11.49 -17.08
N SER A 195 5.19 11.55 -18.25
CA SER A 195 4.31 12.62 -18.70
C SER A 195 2.94 12.64 -18.01
N GLU A 196 2.46 11.50 -17.50
CA GLU A 196 1.19 11.39 -16.78
C GLU A 196 1.31 11.75 -15.30
N LEU A 197 2.51 11.61 -14.72
CA LEU A 197 2.74 11.80 -13.29
C LEU A 197 2.47 13.25 -12.86
N MET A 198 1.79 13.38 -11.73
CA MET A 198 1.38 14.65 -11.15
C MET A 198 2.61 15.42 -10.66
N ARG A 199 2.67 16.72 -10.95
CA ARG A 199 3.71 17.60 -10.38
C ARG A 199 3.47 17.78 -8.88
N ARG A 200 4.56 18.02 -8.15
CA ARG A 200 4.56 18.30 -6.70
C ARG A 200 3.47 19.30 -6.31
N ASP A 201 3.49 20.45 -6.96
CA ASP A 201 2.61 21.59 -6.69
C ASP A 201 1.12 21.28 -6.96
N SER A 202 0.85 20.22 -7.75
CA SER A 202 -0.50 19.70 -7.98
C SER A 202 -0.95 18.73 -6.88
N PHE A 203 -0.07 17.85 -6.41
CA PHE A 203 -0.45 16.81 -5.45
C PHE A 203 -0.31 17.23 -3.97
N GLU A 204 0.63 18.09 -3.60
CA GLU A 204 0.84 18.45 -2.18
C GLU A 204 -0.38 19.16 -1.56
N PRO A 205 -1.05 20.13 -2.23
CA PRO A 205 -2.29 20.70 -1.72
C PRO A 205 -3.41 19.65 -1.51
N MET A 206 -3.45 18.60 -2.34
CA MET A 206 -4.40 17.50 -2.20
C MET A 206 -4.12 16.64 -0.96
N LEU A 207 -2.86 16.32 -0.69
CA LEU A 207 -2.43 15.55 0.48
C LEU A 207 -2.69 16.32 1.78
N LEU A 208 -2.32 17.60 1.81
CA LEU A 208 -2.55 18.49 2.96
C LEU A 208 -4.04 18.60 3.28
N ARG A 209 -4.87 18.99 2.30
CA ARG A 209 -6.32 19.11 2.44
C ARG A 209 -6.96 17.81 2.93
N THR A 210 -6.47 16.65 2.49
CA THR A 210 -6.97 15.34 2.95
C THR A 210 -6.65 15.08 4.43
N ALA A 211 -5.43 15.38 4.88
CA ALA A 211 -5.04 15.23 6.28
C ALA A 211 -5.81 16.20 7.20
N GLU A 212 -6.05 17.43 6.74
CA GLU A 212 -6.80 18.45 7.48
C GLU A 212 -8.29 18.10 7.58
N MET A 213 -8.95 17.78 6.47
CA MET A 213 -10.35 17.33 6.46
C MET A 213 -10.56 16.08 7.31
N TRP A 214 -9.64 15.10 7.25
CA TRP A 214 -9.77 13.91 8.07
C TRP A 214 -9.62 14.20 9.56
N ARG A 215 -8.68 15.09 9.95
CA ARG A 215 -8.54 15.59 11.32
C ARG A 215 -9.84 16.26 11.80
N GLU A 216 -10.44 17.16 11.01
CA GLU A 216 -11.73 17.78 11.32
C GLU A 216 -12.83 16.73 11.54
N ILE A 217 -12.98 15.80 10.59
CA ILE A 217 -14.04 14.78 10.59
C ILE A 217 -13.88 13.80 11.77
N VAL A 218 -12.66 13.50 12.19
CA VAL A 218 -12.40 12.69 13.38
C VAL A 218 -12.69 13.48 14.66
N GLN A 219 -12.31 14.75 14.72
CA GLN A 219 -12.62 15.62 15.87
C GLN A 219 -14.14 15.81 16.05
N SER A 220 -14.89 16.02 14.96
CA SER A 220 -16.35 16.21 15.01
C SER A 220 -17.14 14.93 15.30
N ARG A 221 -16.55 13.74 15.13
CA ARG A 221 -17.17 12.46 15.52
C ARG A 221 -17.10 12.19 17.05
N GLY A 222 -16.21 12.89 17.75
CA GLY A 222 -15.98 12.68 19.19
C GLY A 222 -15.31 11.34 19.54
N PRO A 223 -14.86 11.17 20.80
CA PRO A 223 -14.29 9.90 21.27
C PRO A 223 -15.40 8.86 21.50
N GLY A 224 -15.36 7.76 20.74
CA GLY A 224 -16.19 6.56 21.00
C GLY A 224 -16.95 6.00 19.80
N VAL A 225 -17.19 6.79 18.75
CA VAL A 225 -18.00 6.34 17.59
C VAL A 225 -17.18 5.49 16.61
N ALA A 226 -16.93 4.24 16.99
CA ALA A 226 -16.74 3.16 16.03
C ALA A 226 -18.09 2.91 15.33
N ARG A 227 -18.14 3.00 14.01
CA ARG A 227 -19.34 2.57 13.26
C ARG A 227 -19.42 1.05 13.27
N GLU A 228 -20.64 0.53 13.36
CA GLU A 228 -20.95 -0.90 13.28
C GLU A 228 -20.44 -1.52 11.97
N ASP A 229 -20.32 -2.84 11.93
CA ASP A 229 -19.81 -3.56 10.75
C ASP A 229 -20.75 -3.29 9.54
N PRO A 230 -20.25 -2.74 8.42
CA PRO A 230 -21.07 -2.51 7.23
C PRO A 230 -21.74 -3.77 6.67
N ARG A 231 -21.26 -4.96 7.05
CA ARG A 231 -21.86 -6.27 6.71
C ARG A 231 -23.13 -6.58 7.51
N GLN A 232 -23.38 -5.89 8.62
CA GLN A 232 -24.61 -6.00 9.42
C GLN A 232 -25.63 -4.92 9.04
N SER A 233 -25.18 -3.72 8.66
CA SER A 233 -26.05 -2.66 8.13
C SER A 233 -26.45 -2.96 6.67
N GLY A 234 -27.44 -3.86 6.49
CA GLY A 234 -27.78 -4.48 5.21
C GLY A 234 -28.23 -3.55 4.08
N PHE A 235 -27.27 -3.00 3.33
CA PHE A 235 -27.47 -2.42 2.00
C PHE A 235 -26.51 -3.09 1.00
N GLY A 236 -27.00 -4.13 0.33
CA GLY A 236 -26.29 -4.78 -0.77
C GLY A 236 -26.66 -4.17 -2.11
N PHE A 237 -25.67 -3.62 -2.82
CA PHE A 237 -25.67 -3.26 -4.24
C PHE A 237 -24.26 -3.47 -4.81
#